data_AF-A0A2B9DFD7-F1
#
_entry.id   AF-A0A2B9DFD7-F1
#
_cell.length_a   1.000
_cell.length_b   1.000
_cell.length_c   1.000
_cell.angle_alpha   90.00
_cell.angle_beta   90.00
_cell.angle_gamma   90.00
#
_symmetry.space_group_name_H-M   'P 1'
#
loop_
_entity.id
_entity.type
_entity.pdbx_description
1 polymer ?
#
loop_
_entity_poly.entity_id
_entity_poly.type
_entity_poly.pdbx_seq_one_letter_code
_entity_poly.pdbx_strand_id
1 'polypeptide(L)' 'MTKNLLRIKSGESILPYPHRKLKPLKKIYNFISENYKKSNIYFGIEENVSDQIWFYGFFTISISLLLFTYLISGIMYGS' A
#
# COMPACT_ATOMS: atom_id res chain seq x y z
N MET A 1 2.88 0.65 -51.59
CA MET A 1 1.49 0.84 -52.08
C MET A 1 0.93 -0.57 -52.30
N THR A 2 -0.19 -1.06 -51.77
CA THR A 2 -1.41 -0.41 -51.30
C THR A 2 -2.23 -1.43 -50.46
N LYS A 3 -2.55 -1.06 -49.21
CA LYS A 3 -3.84 -1.24 -48.52
C LYS A 3 -4.61 -2.57 -48.70
N ASN A 4 -4.44 -3.50 -47.76
CA ASN A 4 -5.55 -4.34 -47.29
C ASN A 4 -6.08 -3.78 -45.97
N LEU A 5 -6.73 -2.64 -46.15
CA LEU A 5 -7.43 -1.80 -45.19
C LEU A 5 -8.90 -2.22 -45.20
N LEU A 6 -9.17 -3.51 -45.00
CA LEU A 6 -10.53 -4.02 -45.00
C LEU A 6 -10.70 -5.08 -43.91
N ARG A 7 -11.49 -4.64 -42.92
CA ARG A 7 -12.76 -5.32 -42.69
C ARG A 7 -12.65 -6.66 -41.96
N ILE A 8 -11.93 -6.66 -40.83
CA ILE A 8 -12.48 -7.34 -39.65
C ILE A 8 -13.31 -6.27 -38.92
N LYS A 9 -14.42 -5.94 -39.57
CA LYS A 9 -15.51 -5.16 -38.99
C LYS A 9 -16.32 -6.18 -38.19
N SER A 10 -16.73 -5.76 -37.00
CA SER A 10 -18.04 -6.08 -36.43
C SER A 10 -18.27 -7.51 -35.96
N GLY A 11 -18.10 -7.71 -34.66
CA GLY A 11 -18.84 -8.71 -33.91
C GLY A 11 -18.02 -9.22 -32.75
N GLU A 12 -18.41 -8.87 -31.53
CA GLU A 12 -17.98 -9.55 -30.29
C GLU A 12 -16.51 -9.28 -29.89
N SER A 13 -16.18 -8.56 -28.82
CA SER A 13 -16.91 -8.16 -27.64
C SER A 13 -16.27 -6.86 -27.14
N ILE A 14 -16.92 -5.73 -27.38
CA ILE A 14 -16.66 -4.52 -26.60
C ILE A 14 -17.36 -4.74 -25.26
N LEU A 15 -16.86 -5.69 -24.46
CA LEU A 15 -17.05 -5.64 -23.02
C LEU A 15 -16.01 -4.62 -22.58
N PRO A 16 -16.39 -3.38 -22.22
CA PRO A 16 -15.49 -2.58 -21.43
C PRO A 16 -15.34 -3.39 -20.14
N TYR A 17 -14.21 -4.06 -19.97
CA TYR A 17 -13.85 -4.61 -18.68
C TYR A 17 -14.09 -3.46 -17.70
N PRO A 18 -15.05 -3.57 -16.76
CA PRO A 18 -15.32 -2.45 -15.89
C PRO A 18 -13.99 -2.21 -15.21
N HIS A 19 -13.39 -1.06 -15.47
CA HIS A 19 -12.14 -0.66 -14.86
C HIS A 19 -12.46 -0.51 -13.38
N ARG A 20 -12.39 -1.65 -12.69
CA ARG A 20 -12.86 -1.89 -11.33
C ARG A 20 -12.22 -0.79 -10.53
N LYS A 21 -13.04 0.07 -9.93
CA LYS A 21 -12.66 1.36 -9.36
C LYS A 21 -11.40 1.22 -8.48
N LEU A 22 -10.22 1.35 -9.08
CA LEU A 22 -8.92 1.43 -8.40
C LEU A 22 -8.59 2.86 -8.00
N LYS A 23 -9.42 3.83 -8.43
CA LYS A 23 -9.36 5.24 -8.04
C LYS A 23 -9.21 5.46 -6.51
N PRO A 24 -9.98 4.79 -5.62
CA PRO A 24 -9.80 4.98 -4.18
C PRO A 24 -8.48 4.41 -3.67
N LEU A 25 -8.07 3.20 -4.11
CA LEU A 25 -6.82 2.59 -3.69
C LEU A 25 -5.59 3.40 -4.14
N LYS A 26 -5.61 3.94 -5.36
CA LYS A 26 -4.56 4.82 -5.86
C LYS A 26 -4.46 6.11 -5.04
N LYS A 27 -5.59 6.70 -4.64
CA LYS A 27 -5.60 7.88 -3.78
C LYS A 27 -5.04 7.59 -2.38
N ILE A 28 -5.40 6.44 -1.80
CA ILE A 28 -4.88 5.99 -0.50
C ILE A 28 -3.38 5.73 -0.59
N TYR A 29 -2.91 5.02 -1.63
CA TYR A 29 -1.49 4.76 -1.84
C TYR A 29 -0.68 6.05 -1.97
N ASN A 30 -1.16 7.01 -2.76
CA ASN A 30 -0.48 8.30 -2.92
C ASN A 30 -0.40 9.04 -1.58
N PHE A 31 -1.49 9.07 -0.81
CA PHE A 31 -1.49 9.69 0.51
C PHE A 31 -0.51 9.02 1.49
N ILE A 32 -0.47 7.68 1.52
CA ILE A 32 0.47 6.93 2.35
C ILE A 32 1.91 7.20 1.89
N SER A 33 2.18 7.20 0.59
CA SER A 33 3.52 7.45 0.05
C SER A 33 4.02 8.86 0.34
N GLU A 34 3.15 9.87 0.25
CA GLU A 34 3.49 11.26 0.58
C GLU A 34 3.80 11.40 2.06
N ASN A 35 2.97 10.81 2.92
CA ASN A 35 3.18 10.86 4.37
C ASN A 35 4.43 10.08 4.79
N TYR A 36 4.66 8.90 4.21
CA TYR A 36 5.86 8.09 4.48
C TYR A 36 7.13 8.86 4.14
N LYS A 37 7.17 9.49 2.96
CA LYS A 37 8.31 10.34 2.56
C LYS A 37 8.51 11.51 3.53
N LYS A 38 7.42 12.20 3.91
CA LYS A 38 7.48 13.32 4.85
C LYS A 38 7.98 12.89 6.23
N SER A 39 7.54 11.74 6.72
CA SER A 39 8.00 11.17 7.98
C SER A 39 9.48 10.79 7.92
N ASN A 40 9.93 10.14 6.85
CA ASN A 40 11.35 9.78 6.70
C ASN A 40 12.25 11.02 6.76
N ILE A 41 11.87 12.09 6.05
CA ILE A 41 12.60 13.38 6.09
C ILE A 41 12.56 14.01 7.49
N TYR A 42 11.41 13.95 8.16
CA TYR A 42 11.27 14.50 9.51
C TYR A 42 12.19 13.82 10.52
N PHE A 43 12.38 12.51 10.38
CA PHE A 43 13.25 11.72 11.25
C PHE A 43 14.72 11.65 10.74
N GLY A 44 15.02 12.21 9.58
CA GLY A 44 16.38 12.21 9.00
C GLY A 44 16.85 10.82 8.54
N ILE A 45 15.92 9.93 8.17
CA ILE A 45 16.18 8.54 7.76
C ILE A 45 15.92 8.32 6.27
N GLU A 46 15.83 9.38 5.48
CA GLU A 46 15.55 9.31 4.04
C GLU A 46 16.69 8.71 3.21
N GLU A 47 17.92 8.73 3.71
CA GLU A 47 19.13 8.35 2.94
C GLU A 47 19.19 6.85 2.65
N ASN A 48 18.86 6.00 3.63
CA ASN A 48 19.00 4.56 3.52
C ASN A 48 17.71 3.82 3.87
N VAL A 49 17.31 2.89 3.00
CA VAL A 49 16.18 1.98 3.24
C VAL A 49 16.45 1.05 4.43
N SER A 50 17.71 0.67 4.66
CA SER A 50 18.11 -0.13 5.83
C SER A 50 17.74 0.59 7.13
N ASP A 51 18.06 1.87 7.24
CA ASP A 51 17.82 2.66 8.45
C ASP A 51 16.31 2.87 8.67
N GLN A 52 15.55 3.01 7.57
CA GLN A 52 14.08 3.02 7.63
C GLN A 52 13.52 1.69 8.17
N ILE A 53 14.01 0.56 7.68
CA ILE A 53 13.58 -0.77 8.15
C ILE A 53 13.91 -0.94 9.63
N TRP A 54 15.11 -0.56 10.07
CA TRP A 54 15.50 -0.63 11.47
C TRP A 54 14.65 0.26 12.36
N PHE A 55 14.44 1.51 11.96
CA PHE A 55 13.65 2.47 12.72
C PHE A 55 12.19 2.02 12.85
N TYR A 56 11.50 1.78 11.74
CA TYR A 56 10.11 1.35 11.76
C TYR A 56 9.95 -0.05 12.35
N GLY A 57 10.90 -0.95 12.11
CA GLY A 57 10.91 -2.29 12.70
C GLY A 57 10.97 -2.25 14.22
N PHE A 58 11.88 -1.46 14.78
CA PHE A 58 12.02 -1.31 16.23
C PHE A 58 10.75 -0.77 16.89
N PHE A 59 10.18 0.32 16.36
CA PHE A 59 8.93 0.88 16.88
C PHE A 59 7.76 -0.09 16.73
N THR A 60 7.65 -0.77 15.59
CA THR A 60 6.59 -1.77 15.35
C THR A 60 6.68 -2.89 16.37
N ILE A 61 7.86 -3.48 16.57
CA ILE A 61 8.07 -4.55 17.56
C ILE A 61 7.74 -4.06 18.97
N SER A 62 8.19 -2.86 19.34
CA SER A 62 7.94 -2.29 20.66
C SER A 62 6.45 -2.11 20.94
N ILE A 63 5.69 -1.56 19.98
CA ILE A 63 4.24 -1.40 20.09
C ILE A 63 3.55 -2.77 20.11
N SER A 64 3.97 -3.70 19.25
CA SER A 64 3.42 -5.06 19.23
C SER A 64 3.63 -5.77 20.56
N LEU A 65 4.79 -5.60 21.20
CA LEU A 65 5.06 -6.20 22.52
C LEU A 65 4.13 -5.63 23.59
N LEU A 66 3.91 -4.32 23.61
CA LEU A 66 2.97 -3.67 24.52
C LEU A 66 1.54 -4.17 24.31
N LEU A 67 1.09 -4.24 23.05
CA LEU A 67 -0.23 -4.76 22.70
C LEU A 67 -0.37 -6.23 23.09
N PHE A 68 0.64 -7.05 22.81
CA PHE A 68 0.64 -8.46 23.14
C PHE A 68 0.58 -8.69 24.66
N THR A 69 1.38 -7.92 25.41
CA THR A 69 1.36 -7.95 26.87
C THR A 69 -0.02 -7.55 27.40
N TYR A 70 -0.62 -6.50 26.85
CA TYR A 70 -1.96 -6.06 27.22
C TYR A 70 -3.02 -7.12 26.91
N LEU A 71 -2.97 -7.72 25.73
CA LEU A 71 -3.89 -8.79 25.32
C LEU A 71 -3.76 -10.02 26.21
N ILE A 72 -2.53 -10.48 26.47
CA ILE A 72 -2.28 -11.61 27.38
C ILE A 72 -2.77 -11.26 28.79
N SER A 73 -2.47 -10.06 29.28
CA SER A 73 -2.92 -9.63 30.61
C SER A 73 -4.43 -9.62 30.71
N GLY A 74 -5.14 -9.14 29.68
CA GLY A 74 -6.60 -9.16 29.63
C GLY A 74 -7.16 -10.59 29.61
N ILE A 75 -6.52 -11.51 28.88
CA ILE A 75 -6.94 -12.92 28.83
C ILE A 75 -6.67 -13.63 30.16
N MET A 76 -5.51 -13.41 30.77
CA MET A 76 -5.07 -14.14 31.97
C MET A 76 -5.65 -13.58 33.28
N TYR A 77 -5.78 -12.26 33.37
CA TYR A 77 -6.12 -11.57 34.62
C TYR A 77 -7.41 -10.75 34.52
N GLY A 78 -8.01 -10.62 33.34
CA GLY A 78 -9.25 -9.87 33.10
C GLY A 78 -10.54 -10.70 33.22
N SER A 79 -10.53 -11.76 34.03
CA SER A 79 -11.73 -12.53 34.43
C SER A 79 -12.35 -11.97 35.70
#